data_AF-W8CTQ1-F1
#
_entry.id   AF-W8CTQ1-F1
#
_cell.length_a   1.000
_cell.length_b   1.000
_cell.length_c   1.000
_cell.angle_alpha   90.00
_cell.angle_beta   90.00
_cell.angle_gamma   90.00
#
_symmetry.space_group_name_H-M   'P 1'
#
loop_
_entity.id
_entity.type
_entity.pdbx_description
1 polymer ?
#
loop_
_entity_poly.entity_id
_entity_poly.type
_entity_poly.pdbx_seq_one_letter_code
_entity_poly.pdbx_strand_id
1 'polypeptide(L)'
;MDVQQNVQTDSVIKAFLRSELQLIRSQQKLLSVLPRELASDYRYIPDILLGRFFHPSTDTRLNRIAQSEARPGSLLIPRVNGKPVLWSELIKLILDDSHYLKFDAYGRPFDSSELKPNAPCELISGKSYVYKPVDLELFRKNIVSIQMNFLVNLWNLARFKPAFVQSYLALSNDAFQMLVETEMSAFVEVTNVIFFPRFITYDTGRRGSKVYAWGYEILADLLEGFIPRENMENLRVEFTLKESYEKLKKF
;
A
#
# COMPACT_ATOMS: atom_id res chain seq x y z
N MET A 1 3.19 24.54 -31.82
CA MET A 1 4.25 23.74 -31.17
C MET A 1 3.82 23.53 -29.73
N ASP A 2 3.10 22.44 -29.42
CA ASP A 2 2.57 22.16 -28.06
C ASP A 2 2.54 20.65 -27.75
N VAL A 3 3.47 19.88 -28.33
CA VAL A 3 3.48 18.41 -28.20
C VAL A 3 4.43 17.95 -27.09
N GLN A 4 5.40 18.77 -26.66
CA GLN A 4 6.43 18.35 -25.70
C GLN A 4 5.99 18.39 -24.23
N GLN A 5 5.15 19.35 -23.80
CA GLN A 5 4.73 19.44 -22.40
C GLN A 5 3.82 18.29 -21.94
N ASN A 6 2.97 17.75 -22.82
CA ASN A 6 2.06 16.65 -22.49
C ASN A 6 2.77 15.29 -22.41
N VAL A 7 3.70 15.00 -23.32
CA VAL A 7 4.44 13.72 -23.32
C VAL A 7 5.37 13.59 -22.10
N GLN A 8 6.00 14.69 -21.68
CA GLN A 8 6.88 14.68 -20.49
C GLN A 8 6.06 14.54 -19.19
N THR A 9 4.90 15.20 -19.12
CA THR A 9 3.95 15.08 -18.00
C THR A 9 3.52 13.64 -17.75
N ASP A 10 3.17 12.90 -18.82
CA ASP A 10 2.72 11.52 -18.69
C ASP A 10 3.83 10.58 -18.23
N SER A 11 5.08 10.88 -18.59
CA SER A 11 6.23 10.05 -18.19
C SER A 11 6.51 10.12 -16.68
N VAL A 12 6.32 11.30 -16.05
CA VAL A 12 6.48 11.48 -14.60
C VAL A 12 5.38 10.76 -13.83
N ILE A 13 4.11 10.87 -14.27
CA ILE A 13 2.99 10.14 -13.66
C ILE A 13 3.20 8.63 -13.79
N LYS A 14 3.62 8.15 -14.98
CA LYS A 14 3.92 6.72 -15.19
C LYS A 14 5.07 6.25 -14.29
N ALA A 15 6.11 7.05 -14.10
CA ALA A 15 7.21 6.72 -13.19
C ALA A 15 6.73 6.64 -11.72
N PHE A 16 5.89 7.58 -11.28
CA PHE A 16 5.28 7.58 -9.96
C PHE A 16 4.39 6.35 -9.74
N LEU A 17 3.54 5.99 -10.70
CA LEU A 17 2.69 4.80 -10.60
C LEU A 17 3.50 3.50 -10.59
N ARG A 18 4.68 3.47 -11.22
CA ARG A 18 5.59 2.31 -11.15
C ARG A 18 6.24 2.18 -9.77
N SER A 19 6.56 3.28 -9.09
CA SER A 19 7.10 3.22 -7.73
C SER A 19 6.06 2.71 -6.72
N GLU A 20 4.77 3.00 -6.93
CA GLU A 20 3.68 2.35 -6.19
C GLU A 20 3.73 0.81 -6.32
N LEU A 21 3.84 0.30 -7.55
CA LEU A 21 3.91 -1.15 -7.78
C LEU A 21 5.19 -1.77 -7.22
N GLN A 22 6.30 -1.03 -7.22
CA GLN A 22 7.53 -1.45 -6.58
C GLN A 22 7.35 -1.61 -5.06
N LEU A 23 6.59 -0.72 -4.40
CA LEU A 23 6.22 -0.90 -2.99
C LEU A 23 5.43 -2.19 -2.77
N ILE A 24 4.42 -2.46 -3.61
CA ILE A 24 3.62 -3.69 -3.52
C ILE A 24 4.52 -4.94 -3.63
N ARG A 25 5.46 -4.96 -4.58
CA ARG A 25 6.42 -6.06 -4.75
C ARG A 25 7.35 -6.20 -3.55
N SER A 26 7.83 -5.09 -3.00
CA SER A 26 8.69 -5.11 -1.82
C SER A 26 7.96 -5.66 -0.60
N GLN A 27 6.68 -5.29 -0.41
CA GLN A 27 5.82 -5.88 0.61
C GLN A 27 5.65 -7.39 0.40
N GLN A 28 5.44 -7.84 -0.85
CA GLN A 28 5.36 -9.27 -1.17
C GLN A 28 6.65 -10.01 -0.82
N LYS A 29 7.82 -9.43 -1.10
CA LYS A 29 9.13 -10.01 -0.74
C LYS A 29 9.30 -10.11 0.77
N LEU A 30 9.00 -9.04 1.51
CA LEU A 30 9.06 -9.04 2.97
C LEU A 30 8.16 -10.13 3.56
N LEU A 31 6.89 -10.17 3.12
CA LEU A 31 5.94 -11.18 3.60
C LEU A 31 6.32 -12.60 3.17
N SER A 32 7.04 -12.78 2.07
CA SER A 32 7.50 -14.11 1.65
C SER A 32 8.53 -14.73 2.59
N VAL A 33 9.18 -13.94 3.45
CA VAL A 33 10.17 -14.41 4.44
C VAL A 33 9.78 -14.07 5.89
N LEU A 34 8.60 -13.48 6.10
CA LEU A 34 8.13 -13.09 7.42
C LEU A 34 7.58 -14.32 8.18
N PRO A 35 8.17 -14.71 9.32
CA PRO A 35 7.60 -15.75 10.16
C PRO A 35 6.23 -15.34 10.68
N ARG A 36 5.30 -16.30 10.73
CA ARG A 36 3.91 -16.09 11.13
C ARG A 36 3.79 -15.51 12.54
N GLU A 37 4.69 -15.92 13.43
CA GLU A 37 4.80 -15.43 14.81
C GLU A 37 5.12 -13.92 14.89
N LEU A 38 5.91 -13.42 13.93
CA LEU A 38 6.38 -12.02 13.89
C LEU A 38 5.45 -11.10 13.12
N ALA A 39 4.47 -11.67 12.43
CA ALA A 39 3.57 -10.95 11.56
C ALA A 39 2.45 -10.20 12.30
N SER A 40 2.65 -9.69 13.52
CA SER A 40 1.58 -9.02 14.30
C SER A 40 0.80 -7.96 13.51
N ASP A 41 1.53 -7.14 12.76
CA ASP A 41 0.96 -6.06 11.95
C ASP A 41 0.31 -6.55 10.64
N TYR A 42 0.40 -7.85 10.38
CA TYR A 42 -0.13 -8.52 9.20
C TYR A 42 -1.08 -9.68 9.54
N ARG A 43 -1.24 -10.02 10.84
CA ARG A 43 -2.10 -11.13 11.32
C ARG A 43 -3.58 -10.94 10.99
N TYR A 44 -4.00 -9.71 10.70
CA TYR A 44 -5.38 -9.40 10.37
C TYR A 44 -5.73 -9.57 8.90
N ILE A 45 -4.78 -9.98 8.05
CA ILE A 45 -5.03 -10.24 6.65
C ILE A 45 -5.69 -11.62 6.53
N PRO A 46 -6.90 -11.72 5.95
CA PRO A 46 -7.54 -13.01 5.70
C PRO A 46 -6.63 -13.96 4.89
N ASP A 47 -6.58 -15.24 5.27
CA ASP A 47 -5.75 -16.24 4.59
C ASP A 47 -6.05 -16.34 3.08
N ILE A 48 -7.32 -16.17 2.69
CA ILE A 48 -7.72 -16.12 1.27
C ILE A 48 -7.03 -14.97 0.51
N LEU A 49 -6.82 -13.82 1.15
CA LEU A 49 -6.11 -12.69 0.55
C LEU A 49 -4.61 -12.95 0.52
N LEU A 50 -4.03 -13.57 1.55
CA LEU A 50 -2.62 -13.98 1.54
C LEU A 50 -2.35 -14.98 0.42
N GLY A 51 -3.20 -15.99 0.24
CA GLY A 51 -3.10 -16.95 -0.85
C GLY A 51 -3.12 -16.28 -2.23
N ARG A 52 -3.98 -15.28 -2.42
CA ARG A 52 -4.01 -14.45 -3.63
C ARG A 52 -2.76 -13.57 -3.77
N PHE A 53 -2.27 -12.98 -2.69
CA PHE A 53 -1.10 -12.13 -2.70
C PHE A 53 0.14 -12.89 -3.15
N PHE A 54 0.30 -14.15 -2.73
CA PHE A 54 1.39 -15.03 -3.13
C PHE A 54 1.12 -15.85 -4.40
N HIS A 55 0.00 -15.63 -5.09
CA HIS A 55 -0.34 -16.38 -6.29
C HIS A 55 0.67 -16.10 -7.43
N PRO A 56 1.06 -17.11 -8.24
CA PRO A 56 2.02 -16.92 -9.33
C PRO A 56 1.63 -15.82 -10.34
N SER A 57 0.33 -15.57 -10.52
CA SER A 57 -0.16 -14.53 -11.43
C SER A 57 0.02 -13.10 -10.90
N THR A 58 0.37 -12.90 -9.62
CA THR A 58 0.44 -11.56 -9.01
C THR A 58 1.43 -10.68 -9.76
N ASP A 59 2.62 -11.17 -10.10
CA ASP A 59 3.59 -10.33 -10.80
C ASP A 59 3.17 -10.02 -12.24
N THR A 60 2.53 -10.98 -12.94
CA THR A 60 1.92 -10.74 -14.26
C THR A 60 0.85 -9.65 -14.19
N ARG A 61 -0.02 -9.69 -13.18
CA ARG A 61 -1.01 -8.64 -12.93
C ARG A 61 -0.31 -7.30 -12.72
N LEU A 62 0.66 -7.20 -11.80
CA LEU A 62 1.39 -5.95 -11.53
C LEU A 62 2.08 -5.39 -12.80
N ASN A 63 2.71 -6.24 -13.62
CA ASN A 63 3.33 -5.83 -14.88
C ASN A 63 2.31 -5.26 -15.87
N ARG A 64 1.14 -5.89 -16.02
CA ARG A 64 0.06 -5.39 -16.87
C ARG A 64 -0.44 -4.02 -16.39
N ILE A 65 -0.63 -3.87 -15.08
CA ILE A 65 -1.08 -2.59 -14.53
C ILE A 65 0.01 -1.50 -14.65
N ALA A 66 1.30 -1.85 -14.69
CA ALA A 66 2.41 -0.91 -14.90
C ALA A 66 2.41 -0.28 -16.30
N GLN A 67 1.74 -0.92 -17.27
CA GLN A 67 1.60 -0.45 -18.65
C GLN A 67 0.31 0.33 -18.88
N SER A 68 -0.61 0.31 -17.91
CA SER A 68 -1.90 1.00 -18.02
C SER A 68 -1.78 2.50 -17.76
N GLU A 69 -2.50 3.27 -18.57
CA GLU A 69 -2.67 4.73 -18.41
C GLU A 69 -3.89 5.07 -17.54
N ALA A 70 -4.78 4.11 -17.29
CA ALA A 70 -5.99 4.30 -16.51
C ALA A 70 -5.76 3.90 -15.05
N ARG A 71 -5.43 4.88 -14.19
CA ARG A 71 -5.36 4.71 -12.73
C ARG A 71 -6.39 5.57 -12.01
N PRO A 72 -7.37 4.96 -11.34
CA PRO A 72 -8.43 5.72 -10.68
C PRO A 72 -8.06 6.21 -9.28
N GLY A 73 -7.02 5.64 -8.65
CA GLY A 73 -6.55 6.02 -7.32
C GLY A 73 -5.42 5.12 -6.83
N SER A 74 -4.87 5.45 -5.66
CA SER A 74 -3.78 4.68 -5.05
C SER A 74 -4.20 3.25 -4.72
N LEU A 75 -3.36 2.28 -5.07
CA LEU A 75 -3.45 0.89 -4.67
C LEU A 75 -2.88 0.60 -3.28
N LEU A 76 -2.35 1.62 -2.61
CA LEU A 76 -1.78 1.54 -1.27
C LEU A 76 -2.72 2.16 -0.24
N ILE A 77 -2.63 1.64 0.98
CA ILE A 77 -3.21 2.25 2.17
C ILE A 77 -2.11 2.45 3.21
N PRO A 78 -1.97 3.64 3.81
CA PRO A 78 -1.03 3.83 4.89
C PRO A 78 -1.50 3.13 6.16
N ARG A 79 -0.55 2.50 6.85
CA ARG A 79 -0.78 1.85 8.15
C ARG A 79 0.14 2.47 9.18
N VAL A 80 -0.46 3.11 10.18
CA VAL A 80 0.23 3.70 11.33
C VAL A 80 -0.01 2.76 12.51
N ASN A 81 1.05 2.24 13.12
CA ASN A 81 0.98 1.28 14.24
C ASN A 81 0.10 0.07 13.92
N GLY A 82 0.30 -0.52 12.74
CA GLY A 82 -0.47 -1.66 12.25
C GLY A 82 -1.91 -1.36 11.86
N LYS A 83 -2.42 -0.15 12.13
CA LYS A 83 -3.79 0.25 11.79
C LYS A 83 -3.82 1.06 10.50
N PRO A 84 -4.67 0.68 9.54
CA PRO A 84 -4.88 1.48 8.35
C PRO A 84 -5.51 2.83 8.70
N VAL A 85 -5.01 3.88 8.05
CA VAL A 85 -5.46 5.27 8.17
C VAL A 85 -5.72 5.83 6.78
N LEU A 86 -6.52 6.89 6.70
CA LEU A 86 -6.75 7.60 5.44
C LEU A 86 -5.49 8.36 5.00
N TRP A 87 -5.35 8.66 3.71
CA TRP A 87 -4.24 9.51 3.25
C TRP A 87 -4.31 10.91 3.86
N SER A 88 -5.51 11.45 4.01
CA SER A 88 -5.74 12.74 4.69
C SER A 88 -5.31 12.74 6.16
N GLU A 89 -5.50 11.63 6.87
CA GLU A 89 -5.06 11.46 8.26
C GLU A 89 -3.54 11.32 8.36
N LEU A 90 -2.91 10.57 7.45
CA LEU A 90 -1.46 10.48 7.39
C LEU A 90 -0.83 11.86 7.15
N ILE A 91 -1.37 12.63 6.19
CA ILE A 91 -0.85 13.97 5.87
C ILE A 91 -0.89 14.88 7.10
N LYS A 92 -1.99 14.86 7.87
CA LYS A 92 -2.09 15.58 9.15
C LYS A 92 -1.01 15.15 10.13
N LEU A 93 -0.82 13.84 10.31
CA LEU A 93 0.21 13.31 11.23
C LEU A 93 1.62 13.73 10.81
N ILE A 94 1.90 13.83 9.51
CA ILE A 94 3.20 14.30 9.00
C ILE A 94 3.37 15.79 9.30
N LEU A 95 2.34 16.59 9.01
CA LEU A 95 2.35 18.03 9.26
C LEU A 95 2.54 18.36 10.75
N ASP A 96 1.93 17.57 11.63
CA ASP A 96 2.01 17.71 13.09
C ASP A 96 3.33 17.18 13.70
N ASP A 97 4.29 16.76 12.87
CA ASP A 97 5.53 16.08 13.27
C ASP A 97 5.31 14.95 14.30
N SER A 98 4.30 14.12 14.04
CA SER A 98 3.83 13.16 15.04
C SER A 98 4.87 12.10 15.38
N HIS A 99 5.15 11.93 16.68
CA HIS A 99 6.02 10.86 17.18
C HIS A 99 5.58 9.46 16.76
N TYR A 100 4.30 9.24 16.45
CA TYR A 100 3.79 7.95 15.94
C TYR A 100 4.42 7.53 14.61
N LEU A 101 4.98 8.47 13.85
CA LEU A 101 5.61 8.24 12.55
C LEU A 101 7.10 7.88 12.67
N LYS A 102 7.71 8.03 13.86
CA LYS A 102 9.14 7.84 14.09
C LYS A 102 9.41 6.52 14.82
N PHE A 103 10.50 5.85 14.49
CA PHE A 103 10.89 4.55 15.06
C PHE A 103 10.98 4.52 16.59
N ASP A 104 11.40 5.64 17.20
CA ASP A 104 11.70 5.71 18.63
C ASP A 104 10.45 5.50 19.52
N ALA A 105 9.25 5.71 18.99
CA ALA A 105 8.01 5.68 19.78
C ALA A 105 7.49 4.28 20.12
N TYR A 106 7.88 3.23 19.39
CA TYR A 106 7.26 1.89 19.56
C TYR A 106 8.18 0.79 20.11
N GLY A 107 9.45 1.08 20.41
CA GLY A 107 10.30 0.38 21.39
C GLY A 107 10.54 -1.13 21.19
N ARG A 108 9.90 -1.79 20.22
CA ARG A 108 10.13 -3.19 19.86
C ARG A 108 10.68 -3.23 18.45
N PRO A 109 11.90 -3.70 18.25
CA PRO A 109 12.42 -3.87 16.90
C PRO A 109 11.55 -4.88 16.13
N PHE A 110 11.52 -4.76 14.81
CA PHE A 110 10.68 -5.58 13.92
C PHE A 110 10.82 -7.09 14.18
N ASP A 111 12.00 -7.46 14.66
CA ASP A 111 12.50 -8.78 14.96
C ASP A 111 12.50 -9.08 16.48
N SER A 112 11.73 -8.33 17.28
CA SER A 112 11.53 -8.51 18.75
C SER A 112 10.89 -9.85 19.16
N SER A 113 11.10 -10.84 18.31
CA SER A 113 10.88 -12.25 18.49
C SER A 113 11.73 -12.85 19.62
N GLU A 114 11.18 -13.88 20.25
CA GLU A 114 11.96 -14.89 20.95
C GLU A 114 12.62 -15.88 19.96
N LEU A 115 12.35 -15.73 18.66
CA LEU A 115 12.78 -16.63 17.61
C LEU A 115 14.29 -16.49 17.38
N LYS A 116 15.03 -17.55 17.70
CA LYS A 116 16.48 -17.56 17.55
C LYS A 116 16.85 -17.59 16.06
N PRO A 117 17.91 -16.90 15.63
CA PRO A 117 18.45 -17.04 14.28
C PRO A 117 18.64 -18.51 13.90
N ASN A 118 18.23 -18.87 12.68
CA ASN A 118 18.21 -20.22 12.13
C ASN A 118 17.22 -21.21 12.76
N ALA A 119 16.31 -20.77 13.62
CA ALA A 119 15.22 -21.62 14.10
C ALA A 119 14.27 -21.99 12.94
N PRO A 120 13.74 -23.22 12.91
CA PRO A 120 12.66 -23.57 12.00
C PRO A 120 11.41 -22.76 12.36
N CYS A 121 10.71 -22.25 11.35
CA CYS A 121 9.48 -21.50 11.54
C CYS A 121 8.52 -21.70 10.36
N GLU A 122 7.25 -21.37 10.56
CA GLU A 122 6.28 -21.24 9.50
C GLU A 122 6.19 -19.77 9.07
N LEU A 123 6.24 -19.52 7.77
CA LEU A 123 6.06 -18.19 7.20
C LEU A 123 4.58 -17.81 7.18
N ILE A 124 4.29 -16.52 7.09
CA ILE A 124 2.91 -16.03 6.86
C ILE A 124 2.29 -16.59 5.56
N SER A 125 3.13 -17.04 4.62
CA SER A 125 2.70 -17.72 3.38
C SER A 125 2.31 -19.19 3.58
N GLY A 126 2.46 -19.74 4.79
CA GLY A 126 2.23 -21.15 5.12
C GLY A 126 3.39 -22.09 4.78
N LYS A 127 4.51 -21.57 4.25
CA LYS A 127 5.69 -22.36 3.90
C LYS A 127 6.61 -22.54 5.11
N SER A 128 7.23 -23.72 5.24
CA SER A 128 8.31 -23.94 6.19
C SER A 128 9.57 -23.16 5.79
N TYR A 129 10.26 -22.58 6.76
CA TYR A 129 11.45 -21.74 6.54
C TYR A 129 12.44 -21.85 7.70
N VAL A 130 13.68 -21.41 7.43
CA VAL A 130 14.73 -21.25 8.44
C VAL A 130 14.87 -19.77 8.71
N TYR A 131 14.58 -19.34 9.93
CA TYR A 131 14.52 -17.92 10.27
C TYR A 131 15.85 -17.21 10.04
N LYS A 132 15.84 -16.20 9.16
CA LYS A 132 16.99 -15.36 8.84
C LYS A 132 16.66 -13.90 9.15
N PRO A 133 17.05 -13.37 10.32
CA PRO A 133 16.73 -11.99 10.70
C PRO A 133 17.33 -10.97 9.72
N VAL A 134 18.50 -11.27 9.15
CA VAL A 134 19.19 -10.41 8.16
C VAL A 134 18.32 -10.14 6.93
N ASP A 135 17.57 -11.14 6.45
CA ASP A 135 16.69 -10.98 5.29
C ASP A 135 15.54 -10.01 5.61
N LEU A 136 14.95 -10.12 6.81
CA LEU A 136 13.89 -9.22 7.25
C LEU A 136 14.37 -7.79 7.39
N GLU A 137 15.53 -7.59 8.02
CA GLU A 137 16.11 -6.26 8.19
C GLU A 137 16.41 -5.62 6.83
N LEU A 138 16.98 -6.38 5.90
CA LEU A 138 17.26 -5.94 4.54
C LEU A 138 15.98 -5.53 3.80
N PHE A 139 14.97 -6.39 3.78
CA PHE A 139 13.71 -6.07 3.09
C PHE A 139 12.97 -4.91 3.75
N ARG A 140 13.00 -4.80 5.08
CA ARG A 140 12.41 -3.67 5.81
C ARG A 140 13.12 -2.35 5.45
N LYS A 141 14.45 -2.31 5.48
CA LYS A 141 15.23 -1.12 5.08
C LYS A 141 14.93 -0.70 3.64
N ASN A 142 14.86 -1.68 2.73
CA ASN A 142 14.51 -1.42 1.33
C ASN A 142 13.10 -0.84 1.19
N ILE A 143 12.11 -1.39 1.91
CA ILE A 143 10.75 -0.87 1.93
C ILE A 143 10.73 0.58 2.42
N VAL A 144 11.36 0.87 3.56
CA VAL A 144 11.42 2.23 4.12
C VAL A 144 12.03 3.22 3.12
N SER A 145 13.14 2.86 2.48
CA SER A 145 13.77 3.70 1.46
C SER A 145 12.85 3.96 0.26
N ILE A 146 12.17 2.93 -0.26
CA ILE A 146 11.24 3.08 -1.39
C ILE A 146 10.02 3.93 -0.96
N GLN A 147 9.55 3.80 0.28
CA GLN A 147 8.41 4.58 0.80
C GLN A 147 8.75 6.06 0.92
N MET A 148 9.92 6.40 1.46
CA MET A 148 10.39 7.80 1.53
C MET A 148 10.47 8.40 0.13
N ASN A 149 11.06 7.67 -0.82
CA ASN A 149 11.12 8.10 -2.21
C ASN A 149 9.73 8.26 -2.83
N PHE A 150 8.79 7.37 -2.52
CA PHE A 150 7.40 7.48 -2.97
C PHE A 150 6.73 8.74 -2.42
N LEU A 151 6.88 9.05 -1.12
CA LEU A 151 6.33 10.25 -0.49
C LEU A 151 6.91 11.54 -1.06
N VAL A 152 8.23 11.61 -1.22
CA VAL A 152 8.90 12.77 -1.82
C VAL A 152 8.42 12.97 -3.26
N ASN A 153 8.28 11.90 -4.03
CA ASN A 153 7.74 11.98 -5.40
C ASN A 153 6.26 12.39 -5.42
N LEU A 154 5.45 11.91 -4.48
CA LEU A 154 4.05 12.32 -4.30
C LEU A 154 3.96 13.82 -4.00
N TRP A 155 4.77 14.32 -3.07
CA TRP A 155 4.83 15.73 -2.71
C TRP A 155 5.24 16.60 -3.90
N ASN A 156 6.29 16.20 -4.63
CA ASN A 156 6.70 16.88 -5.86
C ASN A 156 5.56 16.89 -6.89
N LEU A 157 4.91 15.74 -7.08
CA LEU A 157 3.80 15.60 -8.03
C LEU A 157 2.59 16.45 -7.62
N ALA A 158 2.34 16.66 -6.33
CA ALA A 158 1.25 17.52 -5.85
C ALA A 158 1.43 18.96 -6.35
N ARG A 159 2.67 19.45 -6.44
CA ARG A 159 2.99 20.79 -6.94
C ARG A 159 2.88 20.91 -8.46
N PHE A 160 3.26 19.87 -9.21
CA PHE A 160 3.25 19.88 -10.68
C PHE A 160 1.94 19.41 -11.32
N LYS A 161 1.20 18.53 -10.64
CA LYS A 161 -0.03 17.88 -11.11
C LYS A 161 -1.06 17.79 -9.97
N PRO A 162 -1.51 18.93 -9.43
CA PRO A 162 -2.38 18.99 -8.24
C PRO A 162 -3.69 18.22 -8.43
N ALA A 163 -4.37 18.41 -9.56
CA ALA A 163 -5.64 17.73 -9.85
C ALA A 163 -5.48 16.20 -9.93
N PHE A 164 -4.36 15.72 -10.45
CA PHE A 164 -4.06 14.29 -10.48
C PHE A 164 -3.86 13.76 -9.06
N VAL A 165 -3.01 14.39 -8.25
CA VAL A 165 -2.72 13.92 -6.88
C VAL A 165 -3.95 13.96 -6.00
N GLN A 166 -4.73 15.05 -6.07
CA GLN A 166 -5.97 15.20 -5.31
C GLN A 166 -6.97 14.09 -5.65
N SER A 167 -7.14 13.76 -6.94
CA SER A 167 -8.01 12.67 -7.37
C SER A 167 -7.44 11.30 -7.01
N TYR A 168 -6.12 11.12 -7.17
CA TYR A 168 -5.43 9.85 -6.96
C TYR A 168 -5.48 9.39 -5.49
N LEU A 169 -5.38 10.34 -4.56
CA LEU A 169 -5.49 10.11 -3.12
C LEU A 169 -6.90 10.36 -2.56
N ALA A 170 -7.86 10.77 -3.39
CA ALA A 170 -9.21 11.16 -2.99
C ALA A 170 -9.24 12.20 -1.85
N LEU A 171 -8.39 13.24 -1.95
CA LEU A 171 -8.25 14.26 -0.90
C LEU A 171 -9.31 15.36 -1.02
N SER A 172 -9.82 15.81 0.14
CA SER A 172 -10.52 17.09 0.23
C SER A 172 -9.57 18.25 -0.09
N ASN A 173 -10.13 19.42 -0.41
CA ASN A 173 -9.32 20.63 -0.66
C ASN A 173 -8.41 20.94 0.54
N ASP A 174 -8.94 20.87 1.77
CA ASP A 174 -8.18 21.16 2.99
C ASP A 174 -7.02 20.18 3.17
N ALA A 175 -7.26 18.87 2.99
CA ALA A 175 -6.21 17.86 3.11
C ALA A 175 -5.15 18.00 2.00
N PHE A 176 -5.54 18.43 0.81
CA PHE A 176 -4.60 18.73 -0.26
C PHE A 176 -3.75 19.97 0.04
N GLN A 177 -4.32 21.03 0.64
CA GLN A 177 -3.54 22.18 1.08
C GLN A 177 -2.52 21.80 2.15
N MET A 178 -2.90 21.01 3.15
CA MET A 178 -1.96 20.48 4.15
C MET A 178 -0.77 19.76 3.51
N LEU A 179 -1.02 18.95 2.47
CA LEU A 179 0.05 18.25 1.73
C LEU A 179 1.04 19.22 1.08
N VAL A 180 0.54 20.31 0.48
CA VAL A 180 1.37 21.31 -0.21
C VAL A 180 2.11 22.21 0.78
N GLU A 181 1.53 22.48 1.96
CA GLU A 181 2.12 23.25 3.05
C GLU A 181 3.20 22.46 3.83
N THR A 182 3.14 21.13 3.77
CA THR A 182 4.13 20.27 4.44
C THR A 182 5.52 20.44 3.82
N GLU A 183 6.55 20.63 4.65
CA GLU A 183 7.94 20.68 4.18
C GLU A 183 8.41 19.32 3.66
N MET A 184 9.25 19.33 2.62
CA MET A 184 9.78 18.09 2.02
C MET A 184 10.54 17.21 3.03
N SER A 185 11.23 17.83 3.99
CA SER A 185 11.98 17.18 5.07
C SER A 185 11.09 16.27 5.93
N ALA A 186 9.85 16.67 6.19
CA ALA A 186 8.91 15.92 7.04
C ALA A 186 8.59 14.52 6.47
N PHE A 187 8.68 14.33 5.15
CA PHE A 187 8.43 13.03 4.50
C PHE A 187 9.58 12.02 4.65
N VAL A 188 10.80 12.50 4.97
CA VAL A 188 11.98 11.64 5.15
C VAL A 188 12.03 11.05 6.57
N GLU A 189 11.25 11.58 7.50
CA GLU A 189 11.20 11.09 8.89
C GLU A 189 10.11 10.03 9.13
N VAL A 190 9.27 9.78 8.12
CA VAL A 190 8.14 8.84 8.18
C VAL A 190 8.63 7.41 8.05
N THR A 191 8.94 6.79 9.19
CA THR A 191 9.65 5.52 9.25
C THR A 191 8.84 4.39 9.91
N ASN A 192 7.87 4.74 10.74
CA ASN A 192 6.97 3.82 11.43
C ASN A 192 5.59 3.70 10.73
N VAL A 193 5.57 3.95 9.42
CA VAL A 193 4.38 3.80 8.57
C VAL A 193 4.66 2.74 7.52
N ILE A 194 3.69 1.84 7.32
CA ILE A 194 3.77 0.81 6.29
C ILE A 194 2.74 1.12 5.22
N PHE A 195 3.21 1.44 4.01
CA PHE A 195 2.34 1.50 2.84
C PHE A 195 2.11 0.11 2.32
N PHE A 196 0.90 -0.37 2.52
CA PHE A 196 0.53 -1.74 2.24
C PHE A 196 -0.49 -1.80 1.11
N PRO A 197 -0.51 -2.86 0.29
CA PRO A 197 -1.52 -2.96 -0.75
C PRO A 197 -2.91 -3.00 -0.12
N ARG A 198 -3.84 -2.17 -0.64
CA ARG A 198 -5.17 -2.02 -0.06
C ARG A 198 -6.08 -3.21 -0.39
N PHE A 199 -6.99 -3.54 0.53
CA PHE A 199 -8.03 -4.54 0.28
C PHE A 199 -9.32 -3.81 0.00
N ILE A 200 -10.08 -4.32 -0.95
CA ILE A 200 -11.34 -3.76 -1.38
C ILE A 200 -12.38 -4.84 -1.22
N THR A 201 -13.52 -4.43 -0.69
CA THR A 201 -14.72 -5.25 -0.69
C THR A 201 -15.59 -4.77 -1.83
N TYR A 202 -15.88 -5.63 -2.79
CA TYR A 202 -16.71 -5.26 -3.92
C TYR A 202 -17.84 -6.26 -4.10
N ASP A 203 -18.99 -5.75 -4.54
CA ASP A 203 -20.11 -6.58 -4.94
C ASP A 203 -19.85 -7.09 -6.36
N THR A 204 -19.98 -8.40 -6.53
CA THR A 204 -19.82 -9.04 -7.85
C THR A 204 -21.13 -9.08 -8.64
N GLY A 205 -22.23 -8.55 -8.07
CA GLY A 205 -23.57 -8.62 -8.64
C GLY A 205 -24.21 -10.02 -8.53
N ARG A 206 -23.48 -11.01 -8.01
CA ARG A 206 -23.97 -12.38 -7.80
C ARG A 206 -24.29 -12.58 -6.31
N ARG A 207 -25.60 -12.59 -5.99
CA ARG A 207 -26.26 -12.92 -4.71
C ARG A 207 -25.35 -12.95 -3.45
N GLY A 208 -25.43 -11.88 -2.66
CA GLY A 208 -25.31 -11.91 -1.19
C GLY A 208 -23.91 -12.09 -0.58
N SER A 209 -22.87 -12.31 -1.38
CA SER A 209 -21.52 -12.53 -0.87
C SER A 209 -20.59 -11.36 -1.24
N LYS A 210 -20.14 -10.62 -0.24
CA LYS A 210 -19.09 -9.61 -0.39
C LYS A 210 -17.77 -10.31 -0.66
N VAL A 211 -17.10 -9.98 -1.77
CA VAL A 211 -15.79 -10.55 -2.10
C VAL A 211 -14.71 -9.56 -1.72
N TYR A 212 -13.69 -10.06 -1.03
CA TYR A 212 -12.47 -9.32 -0.75
C TYR A 212 -11.48 -9.55 -1.89
N ALA A 213 -10.83 -8.50 -2.36
CA ALA A 213 -9.73 -8.59 -3.30
C ALA A 213 -8.72 -7.48 -3.04
N TRP A 214 -7.53 -7.63 -3.59
CA TRP A 214 -6.55 -6.55 -3.56
C TRP A 214 -6.95 -5.47 -4.57
N GLY A 215 -6.71 -4.20 -4.24
CA GLY A 215 -7.01 -3.12 -5.19
C GLY A 215 -6.30 -3.28 -6.53
N TYR A 216 -5.08 -3.84 -6.52
CA TYR A 216 -4.35 -4.15 -7.75
C TYR A 216 -5.01 -5.28 -8.57
N GLU A 217 -5.65 -6.26 -7.92
CA GLU A 217 -6.37 -7.34 -8.62
C GLU A 217 -7.59 -6.80 -9.34
N ILE A 218 -8.41 -6.01 -8.64
CA ILE A 218 -9.59 -5.36 -9.23
C ILE A 218 -9.20 -4.55 -10.45
N LEU A 219 -8.11 -3.78 -10.35
CA LEU A 219 -7.64 -2.99 -11.46
C LEU A 219 -7.13 -3.85 -12.62
N ALA A 220 -6.42 -4.94 -12.35
CA ALA A 220 -6.03 -5.89 -13.40
C ALA A 220 -7.26 -6.50 -14.10
N ASP A 221 -8.26 -6.93 -13.34
CA ASP A 221 -9.49 -7.53 -13.87
C ASP A 221 -10.33 -6.51 -14.69
N LEU A 222 -10.36 -5.24 -14.28
CA LEU A 222 -10.95 -4.14 -15.05
C LEU A 222 -10.24 -3.94 -16.39
N LEU A 223 -8.91 -4.01 -16.41
CA LEU A 223 -8.11 -3.86 -17.63
C LEU A 223 -8.27 -5.06 -18.58
N GLU A 224 -8.57 -6.23 -18.03
CA GLU A 224 -8.83 -7.46 -18.78
C GLU A 224 -10.29 -7.60 -19.22
N GLY A 225 -11.16 -6.69 -18.80
CA GLY A 225 -12.59 -6.72 -19.13
C GLY A 225 -13.39 -7.76 -18.33
N PHE A 226 -12.79 -8.37 -17.29
CA PHE A 226 -13.49 -9.29 -16.39
C PHE A 226 -14.43 -8.56 -15.42
N ILE A 227 -14.14 -7.30 -15.11
CA ILE A 227 -15.00 -6.42 -14.32
C ILE A 227 -15.44 -5.23 -15.20
N PRO A 228 -16.72 -4.82 -15.16
CA PRO A 228 -17.20 -3.61 -15.85
C PRO A 228 -16.47 -2.33 -15.40
N ARG A 229 -16.13 -1.45 -16.35
CA ARG A 229 -15.40 -0.19 -16.06
C ARG A 229 -16.12 0.74 -15.09
N GLU A 230 -17.43 0.69 -14.98
CA GLU A 230 -18.22 1.44 -14.00
C GLU A 230 -17.87 1.12 -12.54
N ASN A 231 -17.33 -0.08 -12.27
CA ASN A 231 -16.86 -0.47 -10.94
C ASN A 231 -15.51 0.14 -10.56
N MET A 232 -14.94 0.99 -11.43
CA MET A 232 -13.71 1.73 -11.17
C MET A 232 -13.84 2.71 -10.00
N GLU A 233 -15.05 3.15 -9.66
CA GLU A 233 -15.30 3.97 -8.45
C GLU A 233 -14.99 3.22 -7.15
N ASN A 234 -15.06 1.89 -7.12
CA ASN A 234 -14.63 1.10 -5.95
C ASN A 234 -13.14 1.30 -5.64
N LEU A 235 -12.35 1.73 -6.62
CA LEU A 235 -10.93 2.06 -6.48
C LEU A 235 -10.70 3.52 -6.05
N ARG A 236 -11.73 4.36 -5.97
CA ARG A 236 -11.63 5.77 -5.55
C ARG A 236 -12.03 5.97 -4.09
N VAL A 237 -12.93 5.16 -3.57
CA VAL A 237 -13.42 5.29 -2.20
C VAL A 237 -12.39 4.73 -1.21
N GLU A 238 -11.92 5.57 -0.29
CA GLU A 238 -11.16 5.11 0.88
C GLU A 238 -12.10 4.32 1.81
N PHE A 239 -11.84 3.03 2.00
CA PHE A 239 -12.67 2.20 2.88
C PHE A 239 -12.50 2.60 4.34
N THR A 240 -13.62 2.79 5.05
CA THR A 240 -13.68 2.77 6.50
C THR A 240 -13.56 1.32 7.00
N LEU A 241 -12.36 0.91 7.43
CA LEU A 241 -12.10 -0.45 7.94
C LEU A 241 -12.96 -0.85 9.15
N LYS A 242 -13.52 0.12 9.88
CA LYS A 242 -14.37 -0.12 11.05
C LYS A 242 -15.61 -0.97 10.71
N GLU A 243 -16.19 -0.80 9.52
CA GLU A 243 -17.35 -1.57 9.09
C GLU A 243 -17.02 -3.00 8.62
N SER A 244 -15.78 -3.23 8.20
CA SER A 244 -15.32 -4.54 7.72
C SER A 244 -14.97 -5.49 8.87
N TYR A 245 -14.32 -4.98 9.94
CA TYR A 245 -13.95 -5.81 11.11
C TYR A 245 -15.15 -6.27 11.93
N GLU A 246 -16.14 -5.39 12.16
CA GLU A 246 -17.37 -5.72 12.88
C GLU A 246 -18.19 -6.81 12.17
N LYS A 247 -18.11 -6.86 10.83
CA LYS A 247 -18.81 -7.88 10.02
C LYS A 247 -18.02 -9.19 9.90
N LEU A 248 -16.70 -9.17 9.98
CA LEU A 248 -15.85 -10.37 9.96
C LEU A 248 -15.88 -11.17 11.28
N LYS A 249 -16.32 -10.57 12.39
CA LYS A 249 -16.54 -11.30 13.66
C LYS A 249 -17.85 -12.09 13.73
N LYS A 250 -18.72 -11.97 12.72
CA LYS A 250 -20.05 -12.58 12.70
C LYS A 250 -20.20 -13.72 11.68
N PHE A 251 -19.10 -14.26 11.16
CA PHE A 251 -19.08 -15.47 10.34
C PHE A 251 -18.02 -16.43 10.84
#